data_AF-A0A847MNQ9-F1
#
_entry.id   AF-A0A847MNQ9-F1
#
_cell.length_a   1.000
_cell.length_b   1.000
_cell.length_c   1.000
_cell.angle_alpha   90.00
_cell.angle_beta   90.00
_cell.angle_gamma   90.00
#
_symmetry.space_group_name_H-M   'P 1'
#
loop_
_entity.id
_entity.type
_entity.pdbx_description
1 polymer ?
#
loop_
_entity_poly.entity_id
_entity_poly.type
_entity_poly.pdbx_seq_one_letter_code
_entity_poly.pdbx_strand_id
1 'polypeptide(L)'
;MSLTLSTKKARRYNARQLKKWHAKNSDFIAYKKRLLQALSSEMAVSREKAMIRIDLNGIRSVEDFYQRLAATVTLPSYAAANLDALHDVLLGDISESLQFVWSTVLEDLEKGSSRLEGLREMLESLPQARDDILISYKGCSN
;
A
#
# COMPACT_ATOMS: atom_id res chain seq x y z
N MET A 1 -37.11 -2.83 50.55
CA MET A 1 -36.95 -1.46 50.01
C MET A 1 -35.78 -1.44 49.02
N SER A 2 -36.03 -1.38 47.70
CA SER A 2 -34.94 -1.32 46.70
C SER A 2 -34.53 0.12 46.46
N LEU A 3 -33.34 0.51 46.92
CA LEU A 3 -32.78 1.83 46.68
C LEU A 3 -32.36 1.96 45.20
N THR A 4 -33.22 2.53 44.36
CA THR A 4 -32.86 2.88 42.98
C THR A 4 -31.88 4.05 43.00
N LEU A 5 -30.59 3.76 42.78
CA LEU A 5 -29.57 4.80 42.65
C LEU A 5 -29.90 5.73 41.47
N SER A 6 -29.95 7.03 41.72
CA SER A 6 -30.00 8.06 40.66
C SER A 6 -28.95 7.79 39.59
N THR A 7 -29.29 8.02 38.31
CA THR A 7 -28.48 7.72 37.12
C THR A 7 -27.03 8.21 37.24
N LYS A 8 -26.80 9.37 37.87
CA LYS A 8 -25.45 9.93 38.14
C LYS A 8 -24.67 9.12 39.18
N LYS A 9 -25.32 8.59 40.21
CA LYS A 9 -24.70 7.72 41.22
C LYS A 9 -24.39 6.33 40.65
N ALA A 10 -25.27 5.79 39.81
CA ALA A 10 -25.03 4.52 39.11
C ALA A 10 -23.81 4.61 38.16
N ARG A 11 -23.69 5.69 37.37
CA ARG A 11 -22.51 5.94 36.52
C ARG A 11 -21.21 6.02 37.32
N ARG A 12 -21.22 6.73 38.45
CA ARG A 12 -20.06 6.85 39.36
C ARG A 12 -19.69 5.50 39.99
N TYR A 13 -20.69 4.71 40.37
CA TYR A 13 -20.47 3.36 40.89
C TYR A 13 -19.84 2.46 39.83
N ASN A 14 -20.39 2.43 38.62
CA ASN A 14 -19.86 1.65 37.51
C ASN A 14 -18.43 2.07 37.15
N ALA A 15 -18.12 3.37 37.11
CA ALA A 15 -16.76 3.86 36.87
C ALA A 15 -15.76 3.41 37.95
N ARG A 16 -16.18 3.35 39.23
CA ARG A 16 -15.35 2.85 40.33
C ARG A 16 -15.11 1.34 40.21
N GLN A 17 -16.14 0.58 39.87
CA GLN A 17 -16.02 -0.87 39.66
C GLN A 17 -15.14 -1.17 38.45
N LEU A 18 -15.28 -0.42 37.36
CA LEU A 18 -14.42 -0.53 36.18
C LEU A 18 -12.95 -0.26 36.53
N LYS A 19 -12.66 0.80 37.30
CA LYS A 19 -11.29 1.09 37.78
C LYS A 19 -10.71 -0.03 38.64
N LYS A 20 -11.50 -0.56 39.59
CA LYS A 20 -11.07 -1.70 40.42
C LYS A 20 -10.81 -2.94 39.56
N TRP A 21 -11.66 -3.17 38.57
CA TRP A 21 -11.50 -4.28 37.63
C TRP A 21 -10.25 -4.10 36.76
N HIS A 22 -9.99 -2.90 36.23
CA HIS A 22 -8.77 -2.59 35.48
C HIS A 22 -7.51 -2.73 36.33
N ALA A 23 -7.55 -2.32 37.61
CA ALA A 23 -6.43 -2.48 38.52
C ALA A 23 -6.16 -3.96 38.84
N LYS A 24 -7.21 -4.77 38.99
CA LYS A 24 -7.06 -6.22 39.23
C LYS A 24 -6.60 -6.98 37.97
N ASN A 25 -6.90 -6.46 36.79
CA ASN A 25 -6.58 -7.08 35.50
C ASN A 25 -5.52 -6.29 34.71
N SER A 26 -4.70 -5.47 35.39
CA SER A 26 -3.69 -4.61 34.75
C SER A 26 -2.76 -5.40 33.85
N ASP A 27 -2.36 -6.57 34.32
CA ASP A 27 -1.37 -7.43 33.64
C ASP A 27 -1.98 -8.08 32.40
N PHE A 28 -3.24 -8.50 32.49
CA PHE A 28 -4.00 -9.02 31.33
C PHE A 28 -4.25 -7.93 30.28
N ILE A 29 -4.55 -6.70 30.70
CA ILE A 29 -4.74 -5.56 29.80
C ILE A 29 -3.41 -5.19 29.13
N ALA A 30 -2.31 -5.17 29.89
CA ALA A 30 -0.98 -4.93 29.35
C ALA A 30 -0.56 -6.02 28.36
N TYR A 31 -0.84 -7.30 28.69
CA TYR A 31 -0.63 -8.43 27.79
C TYR A 31 -1.44 -8.29 26.51
N LYS A 32 -2.75 -8.06 26.61
CA LYS A 32 -3.63 -7.87 25.45
C LYS A 32 -3.21 -6.67 24.59
N LYS A 33 -2.80 -5.57 25.22
CA LYS A 33 -2.29 -4.38 24.52
C LYS A 33 -0.99 -4.68 23.78
N ARG A 34 -0.05 -5.39 24.40
CA ARG A 34 1.19 -5.84 23.76
C ARG A 34 0.93 -6.78 22.60
N LEU A 35 -0.01 -7.72 22.75
CA LEU A 35 -0.38 -8.67 21.70
C LEU A 35 -1.03 -7.98 20.51
N LEU A 36 -1.94 -7.02 20.75
CA LEU A 36 -2.51 -6.18 19.70
C LEU A 36 -1.46 -5.31 19.02
N GLN A 37 -0.48 -4.80 19.77
CA GLN A 37 0.61 -3.99 19.23
C GLN A 37 1.61 -4.84 18.43
N ALA A 38 1.90 -6.06 18.85
CA ALA A 38 2.73 -7.02 18.13
C ALA A 38 2.04 -7.48 16.84
N LEU A 39 0.74 -7.82 16.88
CA LEU A 39 -0.05 -8.12 15.68
C LEU A 39 -0.09 -6.94 14.70
N SER A 40 -0.31 -5.73 15.20
CA SER A 40 -0.26 -4.51 14.37
C SER A 40 1.13 -4.30 13.77
N SER A 41 2.19 -4.58 14.54
CA SER A 41 3.57 -4.51 14.07
C SER A 41 3.90 -5.62 13.07
N GLU A 42 3.40 -6.84 13.24
CA GLU A 42 3.57 -7.94 12.29
C GLU A 42 2.82 -7.68 10.99
N MET A 43 1.65 -7.04 11.07
CA MET A 43 0.90 -6.56 9.89
C MET A 43 1.59 -5.36 9.23
N ALA A 44 2.27 -4.48 9.99
CA ALA A 44 3.07 -3.38 9.46
C ALA A 44 4.39 -3.86 8.83
N VAL A 45 5.09 -4.80 9.47
CA VAL A 45 6.29 -5.47 8.95
C VAL A 45 5.93 -6.35 7.74
N SER A 46 4.71 -6.90 7.70
CA SER A 46 4.17 -7.57 6.50
C SER A 46 3.69 -6.60 5.42
N ARG A 47 3.48 -5.31 5.73
CA ARG A 47 3.26 -4.23 4.73
C ARG A 47 4.59 -3.65 4.23
N GLU A 48 5.66 -3.76 5.00
CA GLU A 48 7.05 -3.64 4.52
C GLU A 48 7.51 -4.91 3.75
N LYS A 49 6.61 -5.83 3.40
CA LYS A 49 6.90 -6.96 2.50
C LYS A 49 7.41 -6.43 1.16
N ALA A 50 8.72 -6.55 0.97
CA ALA A 50 9.38 -6.73 -0.32
C ALA A 50 8.71 -6.00 -1.49
N MET A 51 8.63 -4.67 -1.41
CA MET A 51 8.16 -3.88 -2.54
C MET A 51 9.11 -4.11 -3.71
N ILE A 52 8.60 -4.66 -4.81
CA ILE A 52 9.41 -5.02 -5.96
C ILE A 52 9.76 -3.74 -6.69
N ARG A 53 11.05 -3.40 -6.69
CA ARG A 53 11.55 -2.19 -7.33
C ARG A 53 11.90 -2.48 -8.80
N ILE A 54 11.25 -1.74 -9.69
CA ILE A 54 11.43 -1.83 -11.13
C ILE A 54 12.07 -0.53 -11.62
N ASP A 55 13.27 -0.64 -12.19
CA ASP A 55 13.99 0.50 -12.76
C ASP A 55 13.58 0.71 -14.23
N LEU A 56 12.99 1.87 -14.51
CA LEU A 56 12.51 2.29 -15.83
C LEU A 56 13.46 3.24 -16.55
N ASN A 57 14.68 3.44 -16.05
CA ASN A 57 15.63 4.37 -16.65
C ASN A 57 16.11 3.88 -18.03
N GLY A 58 16.11 4.78 -19.02
CA GLY A 58 16.62 4.52 -20.38
C GLY A 58 15.71 3.63 -21.22
N ILE A 59 14.42 3.54 -20.91
CA ILE A 59 13.45 2.80 -21.70
C ILE A 59 13.24 3.51 -23.03
N ARG A 60 13.31 2.76 -24.14
CA ARG A 60 13.14 3.31 -25.50
C ARG A 60 11.81 2.93 -26.13
N SER A 61 11.13 1.93 -25.56
CA SER A 61 9.85 1.43 -26.06
C SER A 61 9.01 0.81 -24.95
N VAL A 62 7.70 0.70 -25.21
CA VAL A 62 6.77 -0.03 -24.34
C VAL A 62 7.17 -1.52 -24.22
N GLU A 63 7.78 -2.09 -25.26
CA GLU A 63 8.29 -3.46 -25.23
C GLU A 63 9.42 -3.64 -24.20
N ASP A 64 10.37 -2.68 -24.15
CA ASP A 64 11.44 -2.71 -23.14
C ASP A 64 10.86 -2.62 -21.71
N PHE A 65 9.78 -1.85 -21.53
CA PHE A 65 9.06 -1.82 -20.27
C PHE A 65 8.48 -3.20 -19.92
N TYR A 66 7.78 -3.85 -20.85
CA TYR A 66 7.22 -5.18 -20.63
C TYR A 66 8.28 -6.21 -20.25
N GLN A 67 9.43 -6.18 -20.92
CA GLN A 67 10.53 -7.10 -20.62
C GLN A 67 11.06 -6.91 -19.19
N ARG A 68 11.23 -5.66 -18.75
CA ARG A 68 11.67 -5.36 -17.37
C ARG A 68 10.62 -5.75 -16.33
N LEU A 69 9.35 -5.58 -16.65
CA LEU A 69 8.25 -5.93 -15.76
C LEU A 69 8.08 -7.46 -15.66
N ALA A 70 8.10 -8.16 -16.78
CA ALA A 70 8.02 -9.63 -16.84
C ALA A 70 9.23 -10.32 -16.20
N ALA A 71 10.41 -9.67 -16.18
CA ALA A 71 11.59 -10.17 -15.51
C ALA A 71 11.49 -10.10 -13.97
N THR A 72 10.63 -9.24 -13.44
CA THR A 72 10.50 -8.99 -12.00
C THR A 72 9.20 -9.53 -11.41
N VAL A 73 8.13 -9.56 -12.20
CA VAL A 73 6.79 -9.99 -11.80
C VAL A 73 6.28 -11.02 -12.81
N THR A 74 5.63 -12.06 -12.31
CA THR A 74 4.96 -13.04 -13.16
C THR A 74 3.71 -12.43 -13.77
N LEU A 75 3.80 -12.07 -15.06
CA LEU A 75 2.69 -11.53 -15.82
C LEU A 75 1.89 -12.66 -16.50
N PRO A 76 0.56 -12.53 -16.57
CA PRO A 76 -0.24 -13.39 -17.43
C PRO A 76 0.03 -13.07 -18.91
N SER A 77 -0.13 -14.08 -19.77
CA SER A 77 0.21 -13.98 -21.21
C SER A 77 -0.57 -12.93 -21.99
N TYR A 78 -1.72 -12.46 -21.48
CA TYR A 78 -2.52 -11.40 -22.09
C TYR A 78 -2.06 -9.98 -21.71
N ALA A 79 -1.19 -9.82 -20.71
CA ALA A 79 -0.74 -8.51 -20.25
C ALA A 79 0.03 -7.70 -21.31
N ALA A 80 0.69 -8.38 -22.25
CA ALA A 80 1.46 -7.76 -23.33
C ALA A 80 0.62 -7.42 -24.59
N ALA A 81 -0.71 -7.61 -24.54
CA ALA A 81 -1.56 -7.41 -25.72
C ALA A 81 -1.75 -5.91 -26.06
N ASN A 82 -1.97 -5.06 -25.05
CA ASN A 82 -2.12 -3.61 -25.17
C ASN A 82 -1.89 -2.92 -23.80
N LEU A 83 -1.75 -1.59 -23.81
CA LEU A 83 -1.56 -0.80 -22.58
C LEU A 83 -2.76 -0.91 -21.63
N ASP A 84 -3.97 -1.02 -22.15
CA ASP A 84 -5.18 -1.16 -21.32
C ASP A 84 -5.20 -2.49 -20.55
N ALA A 85 -4.83 -3.60 -21.19
CA ALA A 85 -4.73 -4.91 -20.54
C ALA A 85 -3.61 -4.93 -19.49
N LEU A 86 -2.50 -4.23 -19.74
CA LEU A 86 -1.45 -4.05 -18.73
C LEU A 86 -1.98 -3.28 -17.51
N HIS A 87 -2.76 -2.23 -17.74
CA HIS A 87 -3.39 -1.45 -16.68
C HIS A 87 -4.33 -2.33 -15.84
N ASP A 88 -5.20 -3.09 -16.49
CA ASP A 88 -6.13 -4.03 -15.82
C ASP A 88 -5.37 -5.06 -14.97
N VAL A 89 -4.28 -5.62 -15.50
CA VAL A 89 -3.44 -6.61 -14.79
C VAL A 89 -2.77 -5.98 -13.57
N LEU A 90 -2.24 -4.75 -13.69
CA LEU A 90 -1.62 -4.03 -12.58
C LEU A 90 -2.62 -3.67 -11.48
N LEU A 91 -3.88 -3.44 -11.84
CA LEU A 91 -4.94 -3.13 -10.87
C LEU A 91 -5.56 -4.37 -10.21
N GLY A 92 -5.74 -5.46 -10.95
CA GLY A 92 -6.52 -6.61 -10.49
C GLY A 92 -5.72 -7.88 -10.21
N ASP A 93 -4.73 -8.19 -11.05
CA ASP A 93 -4.12 -9.54 -11.08
C ASP A 93 -2.80 -9.61 -10.31
N ILE A 94 -2.13 -8.47 -10.10
CA ILE A 94 -0.85 -8.41 -9.38
C ILE A 94 -1.11 -8.24 -7.88
N SER A 95 -0.66 -9.20 -7.07
CA SER A 95 -0.82 -9.18 -5.61
C SER A 95 0.35 -8.52 -4.89
N GLU A 96 1.45 -8.29 -5.59
CA GLU A 96 2.69 -7.72 -5.10
C GLU A 96 2.64 -6.19 -5.03
N SER A 97 3.28 -5.61 -4.03
CA SER A 97 3.52 -4.16 -3.95
C SER A 97 4.64 -3.77 -4.90
N LEU A 98 4.41 -2.78 -5.76
CA LEU A 98 5.33 -2.40 -6.83
C LEU A 98 5.88 -0.99 -6.62
N GLN A 99 7.16 -0.81 -6.91
CA GLN A 99 7.79 0.51 -6.99
C GLN A 99 8.43 0.73 -8.34
N PHE A 100 7.86 1.65 -9.12
CA PHE A 100 8.44 2.11 -10.36
C PHE A 100 9.38 3.28 -10.11
N VAL A 101 10.61 3.21 -10.63
CA VAL A 101 11.58 4.31 -10.57
C VAL A 101 11.92 4.75 -11.98
N TRP A 102 11.54 5.97 -12.34
CA TRP A 102 11.78 6.53 -13.66
C TRP A 102 12.40 7.93 -13.57
N SER A 103 13.72 7.97 -13.52
CA SER A 103 14.51 9.19 -13.35
C SER A 103 14.73 9.92 -14.68
N THR A 104 14.90 9.17 -15.77
CA THR A 104 15.18 9.71 -17.11
C THR A 104 13.91 9.97 -17.94
N VAL A 105 12.73 10.11 -17.29
CA VAL A 105 11.44 10.17 -18.00
C VAL A 105 11.39 11.26 -19.06
N LEU A 106 11.95 12.44 -18.78
CA LEU A 106 11.97 13.55 -19.75
C LEU A 106 12.81 13.21 -20.99
N GLU A 107 14.02 12.68 -20.78
CA GLU A 107 14.90 12.29 -21.89
C GLU A 107 14.33 11.11 -22.70
N ASP A 108 13.70 10.16 -22.01
CA ASP A 108 13.11 8.97 -22.61
C ASP A 108 11.85 9.31 -23.40
N LEU A 109 11.07 10.30 -22.95
CA LEU A 109 9.92 10.82 -23.69
C LEU A 109 10.36 11.64 -24.90
N GLU A 110 11.38 12.50 -24.77
CA GLU A 110 11.91 13.29 -25.90
C GLU A 110 12.50 12.41 -27.01
N LYS A 111 13.18 11.32 -26.64
CA LYS A 111 13.74 10.33 -27.57
C LYS A 111 12.74 9.25 -27.98
N GLY A 112 11.61 9.20 -27.28
CA GLY A 112 10.61 8.15 -27.33
C GLY A 112 9.60 8.31 -28.44
N SER A 113 8.66 7.37 -28.48
CA SER A 113 7.46 7.47 -29.33
C SER A 113 6.26 7.91 -28.51
N SER A 114 5.20 8.40 -29.15
CA SER A 114 3.92 8.77 -28.49
C SER A 114 3.32 7.65 -27.64
N ARG A 115 3.69 6.39 -27.88
CA ARG A 115 3.28 5.26 -27.04
C ARG A 115 3.89 5.28 -25.63
N LEU A 116 5.07 5.89 -25.45
CA LEU A 116 5.68 6.07 -24.13
C LEU A 116 4.99 7.16 -23.31
N GLU A 117 4.41 8.18 -23.97
CA GLU A 117 3.56 9.16 -23.29
C GLU A 117 2.32 8.48 -22.70
N GLY A 118 1.64 7.64 -23.49
CA GLY A 118 0.50 6.86 -22.99
C GLY A 118 0.87 5.91 -21.85
N LEU A 119 2.07 5.31 -21.88
CA LEU A 119 2.58 4.51 -20.77
C LEU A 119 2.77 5.33 -19.50
N ARG A 120 3.30 6.54 -19.62
CA ARG A 120 3.47 7.46 -18.48
C ARG A 120 2.12 7.82 -17.87
N GLU A 121 1.14 8.21 -18.68
CA GLU A 121 -0.21 8.57 -18.20
C GLU A 121 -0.88 7.39 -17.48
N MET A 122 -0.77 6.18 -18.06
CA MET A 122 -1.24 4.94 -17.45
C MET A 122 -0.58 4.74 -16.08
N LEU A 123 0.76 4.85 -15.99
CA LEU A 123 1.48 4.72 -14.74
C LEU A 123 1.01 5.77 -13.72
N GLU A 124 0.90 7.05 -14.06
CA GLU A 124 0.45 8.11 -13.14
C GLU A 124 -0.96 7.86 -12.54
N SER A 125 -1.80 7.09 -13.24
CA SER A 125 -3.13 6.69 -12.74
C SER A 125 -3.11 5.57 -11.71
N LEU A 126 -2.08 4.71 -11.69
CA LEU A 126 -2.04 3.51 -10.82
C LEU A 126 -2.02 3.84 -9.31
N PRO A 127 -1.21 4.81 -8.82
CA PRO A 127 -1.20 5.15 -7.40
C PRO A 127 -2.52 5.73 -6.90
N GLN A 128 -3.38 6.24 -7.79
CA GLN A 128 -4.71 6.73 -7.42
C GLN A 128 -5.70 5.58 -7.16
N ALA A 129 -5.48 4.44 -7.81
CA ALA A 129 -6.32 3.26 -7.71
C ALA A 129 -5.80 2.26 -6.67
N ARG A 130 -4.49 2.20 -6.44
CA ARG A 130 -3.86 1.29 -5.46
C ARG A 130 -2.74 1.96 -4.68
N ASP A 131 -2.88 2.02 -3.37
CA ASP A 131 -1.87 2.54 -2.44
C ASP A 131 -0.60 1.68 -2.37
N ASP A 132 -0.67 0.42 -2.80
CA ASP A 132 0.46 -0.53 -2.81
C ASP A 132 1.40 -0.32 -4.01
N ILE A 133 1.07 0.59 -4.95
CA ILE A 133 1.88 0.93 -6.11
C ILE A 133 2.45 2.33 -5.93
N LEU A 134 3.78 2.43 -5.92
CA LEU A 134 4.49 3.69 -5.82
C LEU A 134 5.25 4.00 -7.10
N ILE A 135 5.24 5.27 -7.49
CA ILE A 135 5.98 5.76 -8.65
C ILE A 135 6.86 6.92 -8.22
N SER A 136 8.15 6.82 -8.54
CA SER A 136 9.14 7.84 -8.22
C SER A 136 9.78 8.36 -9.49
N TYR A 137 9.51 9.62 -9.81
CA TYR A 137 10.21 10.37 -10.83
C TYR A 137 11.37 11.13 -10.19
N LYS A 138 12.61 10.72 -10.47
CA LYS A 138 13.78 11.43 -9.94
C LYS A 138 14.09 12.58 -10.90
N GLY A 139 13.65 13.80 -10.56
CA GLY A 139 13.87 14.98 -11.41
C GLY A 139 12.75 16.04 -11.34
N CYS A 140 11.57 15.68 -10.85
CA CYS A 140 10.57 16.66 -10.43
C CYS A 140 10.87 17.06 -8.99
N SER A 141 11.86 17.94 -8.79
CA SER A 141 11.83 18.76 -7.58
C SER A 141 10.61 19.68 -7.72
N ASN A 142 9.83 19.79 -6.65
CA ASN A 142 9.07 21.02 -6.43
C ASN A 142 10.03 22.22 -6.40
#